data_AF-A0A2M6GKR3-F1
#
_entry.id   AF-A0A2M6GKR3-F1
#
_cell.length_a   1.000
_cell.length_b   1.000
_cell.length_c   1.000
_cell.angle_alpha   90.00
_cell.angle_beta   90.00
_cell.angle_gamma   90.00
#
_symmetry.space_group_name_H-M   'P 1'
#
loop_
_entity.id
_entity.type
_entity.pdbx_description
1 polymer ?
#
loop_
_entity_poly.entity_id
_entity_poly.type
_entity_poly.pdbx_seq_one_letter_code
_entity_poly.pdbx_strand_id
1 'polypeptide(L)'
;MISIVVGLLVVGLGFLVKRYPELIAGYNTMPKSDKERFDIKGFSLLMKKTFIIAGLIIIGFGLMSEINYWSAAAFVFDLIIMLILVVFLNLSAPKYKL
;
A
#
# COMPACT_ATOMS: atom_id res chain seq x y z
N MET A 1 7.76 -10.92 -14.51
CA MET A 1 8.63 -9.73 -14.60
C MET A 1 7.88 -8.47 -14.20
N ILE A 2 6.71 -8.18 -14.79
CA ILE A 2 5.89 -7.00 -14.45
C ILE A 2 5.54 -6.97 -12.97
N SER A 3 5.03 -8.07 -12.40
CA SER A 3 4.69 -8.16 -10.96
C SER A 3 5.87 -7.84 -10.04
N ILE A 4 7.09 -8.24 -10.41
CA ILE A 4 8.29 -7.94 -9.61
C ILE A 4 8.54 -6.43 -9.55
N VAL A 5 8.48 -5.76 -10.72
CA VAL A 5 8.64 -4.30 -10.80
C VAL A 5 7.53 -3.59 -10.01
N VAL A 6 6.28 -4.03 -10.17
CA VAL A 6 5.13 -3.48 -9.43
C VAL A 6 5.33 -3.65 -7.92
N GLY A 7 5.70 -4.84 -7.46
CA GLY A 7 5.89 -5.09 -6.04
C GLY A 7 7.05 -4.28 -5.44
N LEU A 8 8.16 -4.09 -6.17
CA LEU A 8 9.24 -3.20 -5.76
C LEU A 8 8.79 -1.74 -5.67
N LEU A 9 7.99 -1.27 -6.64
CA LEU A 9 7.40 0.07 -6.58
C LEU A 9 6.47 0.23 -5.38
N VAL A 10 5.61 -0.75 -5.09
CA VAL A 10 4.72 -0.73 -3.93
C VAL A 10 5.52 -0.68 -2.63
N VAL A 11 6.59 -1.48 -2.49
CA VAL A 11 7.51 -1.41 -1.34
C VAL A 11 8.13 -0.02 -1.22
N GLY A 12 8.66 0.54 -2.31
CA GLY A 12 9.24 1.88 -2.35
C GLY A 12 8.25 2.96 -1.91
N LEU A 13 7.01 2.91 -2.40
CA LEU A 13 5.93 3.79 -1.98
C LEU A 13 5.67 3.70 -0.47
N GLY A 14 5.80 2.51 0.13
CA GLY A 14 5.62 2.32 1.57
C GLY A 14 6.61 3.15 2.39
N PHE A 15 7.88 3.17 1.98
CA PHE A 15 8.89 4.04 2.60
C PHE A 15 8.60 5.51 2.33
N LEU A 16 8.17 5.84 1.11
CA LEU A 16 7.91 7.20 0.70
C LEU A 16 6.74 7.84 1.47
N VAL A 17 5.61 7.14 1.63
CA VAL A 17 4.47 7.64 2.42
C VAL A 17 4.79 7.76 3.91
N LYS A 18 5.75 6.98 4.42
CA LYS A 18 6.23 7.16 5.80
C LYS A 18 7.09 8.41 5.95
N ARG A 19 7.92 8.71 4.96
CA ARG A 19 8.83 9.86 4.97
C ARG A 19 8.10 11.16 4.63
N TYR A 20 7.14 11.10 3.71
CA TYR A 20 6.37 12.23 3.19
C TYR A 20 4.86 11.93 3.30
N PRO A 21 4.26 12.12 4.49
CA PRO A 21 2.84 11.80 4.69
C PRO A 21 1.88 12.65 3.86
N GLU A 22 2.32 13.79 3.33
CA GLU A 22 1.56 14.62 2.37
C GLU A 22 1.28 13.88 1.04
N LEU A 23 1.93 12.76 0.77
CA LEU A 23 1.58 11.88 -0.36
C LEU A 23 0.27 11.11 -0.14
N ILE A 24 -0.20 11.03 1.11
CA ILE A 24 -1.47 10.42 1.45
C ILE A 24 -2.55 11.44 1.13
N ALA A 25 -3.20 11.31 -0.03
CA ALA A 25 -4.16 12.30 -0.52
C ALA A 25 -5.23 12.68 0.53
N GLY A 26 -5.79 11.68 1.22
CA GLY A 26 -6.77 11.92 2.28
C GLY A 26 -6.23 12.68 3.49
N TYR A 27 -4.93 12.61 3.76
CA TYR A 27 -4.27 13.47 4.74
C TYR A 27 -4.00 14.84 4.13
N ASN A 28 -3.38 14.93 2.95
CA ASN A 28 -3.01 16.19 2.31
C ASN A 28 -4.18 17.18 2.18
N THR A 29 -5.36 16.70 1.81
CA THR A 29 -6.58 17.51 1.64
C THR A 29 -7.38 17.72 2.93
N MET A 30 -6.94 17.13 4.04
CA MET A 30 -7.62 17.26 5.33
C MET A 30 -7.51 18.70 5.86
N PRO A 31 -8.59 19.29 6.41
CA PRO A 31 -8.54 20.60 7.06
C PRO A 31 -7.51 20.63 8.19
N LYS A 32 -6.90 21.79 8.45
CA LYS A 32 -5.85 21.93 9.48
C LYS A 32 -6.31 21.45 10.87
N SER A 33 -7.54 21.77 11.27
CA SER A 33 -8.15 21.33 12.53
C SER A 33 -8.17 19.82 12.69
N ASP A 34 -8.41 19.10 11.60
CA ASP A 34 -8.54 17.64 11.58
C ASP A 34 -7.15 17.00 11.45
N LYS A 35 -6.24 17.61 10.69
CA LYS A 35 -4.83 17.18 10.58
C LYS A 35 -4.13 17.17 11.95
N GLU A 36 -4.38 18.18 12.78
CA GLU A 36 -3.80 18.29 14.13
C GLU A 36 -4.27 17.17 15.08
N ARG A 37 -5.48 16.66 14.84
CA ARG A 37 -6.09 15.56 15.60
C ARG A 37 -5.89 14.19 14.93
N PHE A 38 -5.09 14.11 13.88
CA PHE A 38 -4.85 12.85 13.18
C PHE A 38 -3.48 12.28 13.55
N ASP A 39 -3.45 11.04 14.04
CA ASP A 39 -2.19 10.31 14.27
C ASP A 39 -1.55 9.87 12.94
N ILE A 40 -0.96 10.85 12.26
CA ILE A 40 -0.26 10.64 11.01
C ILE A 40 0.98 9.76 11.17
N LYS A 41 1.61 9.76 12.36
CA LYS A 41 2.80 8.95 12.62
C LYS A 41 2.44 7.46 12.70
N GLY A 42 1.37 7.12 13.41
CA GLY A 42 0.82 5.78 13.47
C GLY A 42 0.28 5.31 12.12
N PHE A 43 -0.56 6.13 11.47
CA PHE A 43 -1.18 5.75 10.20
C PHE A 43 -0.16 5.57 9.07
N SER A 44 0.81 6.48 8.92
CA SER A 44 1.88 6.33 7.92
C SER A 44 2.78 5.12 8.17
N LEU A 45 2.94 4.69 9.44
CA LEU A 45 3.66 3.47 9.78
C LEU A 45 2.85 2.22 9.40
N LEU A 46 1.53 2.23 9.64
CA LEU A 46 0.64 1.17 9.18
C LEU A 46 0.70 1.05 7.66
N MET A 47 0.50 2.16 6.94
CA MET A 47 0.58 2.19 5.47
C MET A 47 1.90 1.62 4.95
N LYS A 48 3.04 2.01 5.53
CA LYS A 48 4.35 1.44 5.17
C LYS A 48 4.37 -0.08 5.32
N LYS A 49 3.95 -0.60 6.48
CA LYS A 49 3.96 -2.05 6.74
C LYS A 49 3.05 -2.78 5.75
N THR A 50 1.85 -2.26 5.51
CA THR A 50 0.90 -2.83 4.55
C THR A 50 1.46 -2.84 3.13
N PHE A 51 2.09 -1.76 2.68
CA PHE A 51 2.71 -1.67 1.36
C PHE A 51 3.88 -2.64 1.22
N ILE A 52 4.75 -2.76 2.23
CA ILE A 52 5.85 -3.73 2.23
C ILE A 52 5.31 -5.16 2.11
N ILE A 53 4.31 -5.52 2.93
CA ILE A 53 3.71 -6.87 2.91
C ILE A 53 3.08 -7.15 1.54
N ALA A 54 2.27 -6.23 1.01
CA ALA A 54 1.65 -6.38 -0.30
C ALA A 54 2.67 -6.51 -1.42
N GLY A 55 3.71 -5.66 -1.43
CA GLY A 55 4.79 -5.73 -2.42
C GLY A 55 5.56 -7.05 -2.37
N LEU A 56 5.85 -7.58 -1.18
CA LEU A 56 6.48 -8.90 -1.03
C LEU A 56 5.60 -10.05 -1.52
N ILE A 57 4.28 -10.00 -1.25
CA ILE A 57 3.32 -10.99 -1.77
C ILE A 57 3.26 -10.95 -3.29
N ILE A 58 3.18 -9.76 -3.88
CA ILE A 58 3.18 -9.55 -5.34
C ILE A 58 4.48 -10.06 -5.98
N ILE A 59 5.65 -9.78 -5.39
CA ILE A 59 6.94 -10.30 -5.88
C ILE A 59 6.95 -11.82 -5.79
N GLY A 60 6.57 -12.39 -4.65
CA GLY A 60 6.58 -13.84 -4.44
C GLY A 60 5.69 -14.58 -5.43
N PHE A 61 4.44 -14.14 -5.60
CA PHE A 61 3.53 -14.72 -6.57
C PHE A 61 3.99 -14.48 -8.01
N GLY A 62 4.53 -13.29 -8.29
CA GLY A 62 5.11 -12.93 -9.58
C GLY A 62 6.30 -13.79 -10.00
N LEU A 63 7.11 -14.28 -9.06
CA LEU A 63 8.18 -15.24 -9.34
C LEU A 63 7.61 -16.63 -9.64
N MET A 64 6.60 -17.07 -8.88
CA MET A 64 5.94 -18.36 -9.10
C MET A 64 5.18 -18.44 -10.42
N SER A 65 4.57 -17.33 -10.86
CA SER A 65 3.79 -17.29 -12.09
C SER A 65 4.65 -17.37 -13.35
N GLU A 66 5.90 -16.91 -13.30
CA GLU A 66 6.86 -17.06 -14.41
C GLU A 66 7.28 -18.53 -14.59
N ILE A 67 7.43 -19.28 -13.49
CA ILE A 67 7.76 -20.71 -13.54
C ILE A 67 6.63 -21.52 -14.19
N ASN A 68 5.37 -21.14 -13.92
CA ASN A 68 4.18 -21.87 -14.36
C ASN A 68 3.48 -21.25 -15.58
N TYR A 69 4.04 -20.19 -16.18
CA TYR A 69 3.46 -19.44 -17.31
C TYR A 69 2.03 -18.89 -17.05
N TRP A 70 1.71 -18.51 -15.81
CA TRP A 70 0.39 -18.01 -15.39
C TRP A 70 0.30 -16.48 -15.36
N SER A 71 0.76 -15.83 -16.44
CA SER A 71 0.89 -14.36 -16.48
C SER A 71 -0.44 -13.63 -16.29
N ALA A 72 -1.53 -14.10 -16.91
CA ALA A 72 -2.86 -13.51 -16.75
C ALA A 72 -3.39 -13.64 -15.31
N ALA A 73 -3.18 -14.80 -14.68
CA ALA A 73 -3.60 -15.02 -13.30
C ALA A 73 -2.80 -14.15 -12.32
N ALA A 74 -1.50 -13.95 -12.57
CA ALA A 74 -0.67 -13.02 -11.81
C ALA A 74 -1.18 -11.58 -11.87
N PHE A 75 -1.56 -11.11 -13.06
CA PHE A 75 -2.11 -9.77 -13.21
C PHE A 75 -3.42 -9.59 -12.41
N VAL A 76 -4.34 -10.55 -12.50
CA VAL A 76 -5.60 -10.51 -11.74
C VAL A 76 -5.33 -10.58 -10.23
N PHE A 77 -4.39 -11.42 -9.81
CA PHE A 77 -3.98 -11.53 -8.41
C PHE A 77 -3.42 -10.20 -7.87
N ASP A 78 -2.52 -9.56 -8.60
CA ASP A 78 -1.91 -8.28 -8.22
C ASP A 78 -2.99 -7.19 -8.05
N LEU A 79 -3.98 -7.14 -8.96
CA LEU A 79 -5.12 -6.23 -8.85
C LEU A 79 -5.97 -6.48 -7.60
N ILE A 80 -6.25 -7.75 -7.28
CA ILE A 80 -7.02 -8.12 -6.09
C ILE A 80 -6.27 -7.70 -4.81
N ILE A 81 -4.96 -7.96 -4.73
CA ILE A 81 -4.14 -7.55 -3.59
C ILE A 81 -4.16 -6.03 -3.42
N MET A 82 -4.06 -5.27 -4.51
CA MET A 82 -4.13 -3.80 -4.47
C MET A 82 -5.49 -3.29 -3.99
N LEU A 83 -6.60 -3.89 -4.44
CA LEU A 83 -7.95 -3.54 -3.97
C LEU A 83 -8.12 -3.82 -2.48
N ILE A 84 -7.69 -5.00 -2.01
CA ILE A 84 -7.73 -5.37 -0.59
C ILE A 84 -6.93 -4.38 0.25
N LEU A 85 -5.72 -4.01 -0.20
CA LEU A 85 -4.87 -3.02 0.47
C LEU A 85 -5.58 -1.67 0.58
N VAL A 86 -6.21 -1.18 -0.49
CA VAL A 86 -6.93 0.10 -0.47
C VAL A 86 -8.10 0.04 0.49
N VAL A 87 -8.93 -1.01 0.44
CA VAL A 87 -10.07 -1.18 1.35
C VAL A 87 -9.60 -1.25 2.80
N PHE A 88 -8.58 -2.07 3.09
CA PHE A 88 -8.02 -2.23 4.44
C PHE A 88 -7.54 -0.90 5.03
N LEU A 89 -6.81 -0.10 4.25
CA LEU A 89 -6.29 1.19 4.73
C LEU A 89 -7.40 2.21 4.96
N ASN A 90 -8.41 2.25 4.10
CA ASN A 90 -9.58 3.11 4.29
C ASN A 90 -10.39 2.73 5.54
N LEU A 91 -10.59 1.42 5.78
CA LEU A 91 -11.26 0.93 7.00
C LEU A 91 -10.42 1.14 8.27
N SER A 92 -9.10 1.25 8.14
CA SER A 92 -8.20 1.46 9.27
C SER A 92 -8.05 2.95 9.63
N ALA A 93 -8.19 3.86 8.66
CA ALA A 93 -7.97 5.30 8.85
C ALA A 93 -8.78 5.93 9.99
N PRO A 94 -10.07 5.60 10.22
CA PRO A 94 -10.85 6.16 11.33
C PRO A 94 -10.25 5.90 12.72
N LYS A 95 -9.49 4.81 12.89
CA LYS A 95 -8.86 4.43 14.16
C LYS A 95 -7.72 5.37 14.59
N TYR A 96 -7.28 6.25 13.68
CA TYR A 96 -6.17 7.19 13.91
C TYR A 96 -6.66 8.63 14.09
N LYS A 97 -7.98 8.87 14.15
CA LYS A 97 -8.55 10.15 14.56
C LYS A 97 -8.55 10.22 16.10
N LEU A 98 -7.95 11.27 16.65
CA LEU A 98 -7.82 11.55 18.09
C LEU A 98 -8.97 12.43 18.60
#